data_AF-A0A0K1F1K7-F1
#
_entry.id   AF-A0A0K1F1K7-F1
#
_cell.length_a   1.000
_cell.length_b   1.000
_cell.length_c   1.000
_cell.angle_alpha   90.00
_cell.angle_beta   90.00
_cell.angle_gamma   90.00
#
_symmetry.space_group_name_H-M   'P 1'
#
loop_
_entity.id
_entity.type
_entity.pdbx_description
1 polymer ?
#
loop_
_entity_poly.entity_id
_entity_poly.type
_entity_poly.pdbx_seq_one_letter_code
_entity_poly.pdbx_strand_id
1 'polypeptide(L)'
;MEAARRSAIEAERTRRALARMASREGPRAQSYSPGTSPGRVADPMAATDERMDYEARMRSRVEADYAIIDEACDVIYGSDQTGSGGVCSLLGSAYADCLWWRYCAAATWAEVAEGCGMSERWCRDAVSVACDAVDTYGVGRVVRGLGLAEG
;
A
#
# COMPACT_ATOMS: atom_id res chain seq x y z
N MET A 1 11.72 5.28 -3.87
CA MET A 1 10.45 5.31 -3.11
C MET A 1 9.20 5.36 -4.00
N GLU A 2 9.17 6.08 -5.14
CA GLU A 2 7.93 6.17 -5.98
C GLU A 2 7.46 4.82 -6.57
N ALA A 3 8.36 3.83 -6.74
CA ALA A 3 7.97 2.48 -7.12
C ALA A 3 7.01 1.86 -6.10
N ALA A 4 7.33 1.93 -4.80
CA ALA A 4 6.46 1.44 -3.73
C ALA A 4 5.09 2.14 -3.73
N ARG A 5 5.05 3.45 -4.01
CA ARG A 5 3.78 4.17 -4.14
C ARG A 5 2.92 3.68 -5.29
N ARG A 6 3.51 3.42 -6.46
CA ARG A 6 2.78 2.85 -7.59
C ARG A 6 2.27 1.45 -7.26
N SER A 7 3.10 0.62 -6.63
CA SER A 7 2.72 -0.73 -6.21
C SER A 7 1.62 -0.72 -5.15
N ALA A 8 1.67 0.18 -4.17
CA ALA A 8 0.59 0.35 -3.19
C ALA A 8 -0.75 0.74 -3.85
N ILE A 9 -0.72 1.62 -4.86
CA ILE A 9 -1.91 2.00 -5.63
C ILE A 9 -2.47 0.80 -6.43
N GLU A 10 -1.61 0.02 -7.09
CA GLU A 10 -2.04 -1.15 -7.87
C GLU A 10 -2.55 -2.31 -6.99
N ALA A 11 -1.89 -2.56 -5.86
CA ALA A 11 -2.35 -3.51 -4.85
C ALA A 11 -3.73 -3.12 -4.31
N GLU A 12 -3.94 -1.84 -3.96
CA GLU A 12 -5.23 -1.33 -3.49
C GLU A 12 -6.31 -1.40 -4.58
N ARG A 13 -5.96 -1.10 -5.84
CA ARG A 13 -6.88 -1.24 -6.98
C ARG A 13 -7.34 -2.68 -7.13
N THR A 14 -6.41 -3.62 -7.04
CA THR A 14 -6.68 -5.06 -7.15
C THR A 14 -7.57 -5.53 -6.00
N ARG A 15 -7.26 -5.12 -4.76
CA ARG A 15 -8.07 -5.41 -3.57
C ARG A 15 -9.50 -4.91 -3.73
N ARG A 16 -9.68 -3.67 -4.21
CA ARG A 16 -11.02 -3.10 -4.48
C ARG A 16 -11.76 -3.83 -5.59
N ALA A 17 -11.05 -4.30 -6.62
CA ALA A 17 -11.67 -5.09 -7.69
C ALA A 17 -12.22 -6.41 -7.15
N LEU A 18 -11.42 -7.15 -6.39
CA LEU A 18 -11.83 -8.40 -5.74
C LEU A 18 -13.02 -8.19 -4.78
N ALA A 19 -12.99 -7.13 -3.96
CA ALA A 19 -14.10 -6.80 -3.07
C ALA A 19 -15.42 -6.50 -3.82
N ARG A 20 -15.34 -5.83 -4.97
CA ARG A 20 -16.50 -5.59 -5.85
C ARG A 20 -17.01 -6.85 -6.54
N MET A 21 -16.15 -7.82 -6.82
CA MET A 21 -16.57 -9.11 -7.37
C MET A 21 -17.25 -9.93 -6.28
N ALA A 22 -16.65 -10.02 -5.09
CA ALA A 22 -17.21 -10.72 -3.94
C ALA A 22 -18.60 -10.19 -3.54
N SER A 23 -18.84 -8.87 -3.62
CA SER A 23 -20.17 -8.31 -3.31
C SER A 23 -21.28 -8.72 -4.30
N ARG A 24 -20.93 -9.27 -5.47
CA ARG A 24 -21.88 -9.78 -6.48
C ARG A 24 -22.20 -11.26 -6.30
N GLU A 25 -21.46 -11.98 -5.45
CA GLU A 25 -21.65 -13.41 -5.16
C GLU A 25 -22.81 -13.67 -4.19
N GLY A 26 -23.28 -12.63 -3.49
CA GLY A 26 -24.39 -12.75 -2.54
C GLY A 26 -25.75 -13.02 -3.22
N PRO A 27 -26.67 -13.75 -2.56
CA PRO A 27 -28.01 -13.96 -3.08
C PRO A 27 -28.72 -12.62 -3.25
N ARG A 28 -29.11 -12.26 -4.48
CA ARG A 28 -30.04 -11.17 -4.70
C ARG A 28 -31.38 -11.55 -4.08
N ALA A 29 -31.84 -10.76 -3.10
CA ALA A 29 -33.15 -10.95 -2.49
C ALA A 29 -34.21 -11.08 -3.59
N GLN A 30 -34.95 -12.18 -3.53
CA GLN A 30 -36.01 -12.51 -4.48
C GLN A 30 -37.09 -11.42 -4.39
N SER A 31 -37.14 -10.52 -5.38
CA SER A 31 -38.20 -9.53 -5.46
C SER A 31 -39.49 -10.26 -5.85
N TYR A 32 -40.40 -10.43 -4.90
CA TYR A 32 -41.78 -10.85 -5.18
C TYR A 32 -42.53 -9.66 -5.80
N SER A 33 -42.32 -9.42 -7.09
CA SER A 33 -43.18 -8.57 -7.90
C SER A 33 -43.85 -9.45 -8.97
N PRO A 34 -45.18 -9.47 -9.07
CA PRO A 34 -45.87 -10.18 -10.13
C PRO A 34 -45.74 -9.37 -11.42
N GLY A 35 -44.71 -9.65 -12.22
CA GLY A 35 -44.47 -8.98 -13.50
C GLY A 35 -43.65 -9.86 -14.44
N THR A 36 -44.29 -10.29 -15.53
CA THR A 36 -43.77 -11.21 -16.53
C THR A 36 -42.57 -10.64 -17.29
N SER A 37 -41.38 -11.18 -17.04
CA SER A 37 -40.26 -11.22 -17.99
C SER A 37 -39.29 -12.35 -17.61
N PRO A 38 -38.84 -13.21 -18.54
CA PRO A 38 -37.86 -14.23 -18.23
C PRO A 38 -36.48 -13.57 -18.09
N GLY A 39 -36.21 -13.01 -16.92
CA GLY A 39 -34.88 -12.51 -16.57
C GLY A 39 -33.94 -13.69 -16.36
N ARG A 40 -32.84 -13.74 -17.13
CA ARG A 40 -31.74 -14.71 -16.98
C ARG A 40 -31.33 -14.76 -15.50
N VAL A 41 -31.58 -15.90 -14.84
CA VAL A 41 -31.00 -16.19 -13.52
C VAL A 41 -29.49 -16.18 -13.70
N ALA A 42 -28.82 -15.18 -13.13
CA ALA A 42 -27.36 -15.16 -13.09
C ALA A 42 -26.91 -16.28 -12.15
N ASP A 43 -26.11 -17.21 -12.67
CA ASP A 43 -25.59 -18.34 -11.90
C ASP A 43 -24.56 -17.83 -10.87
N PRO A 44 -24.82 -17.95 -9.55
CA PRO A 44 -23.87 -17.54 -8.51
C PRO A 44 -22.52 -18.28 -8.59
N MET A 45 -22.51 -19.51 -9.12
CA MET A 45 -21.26 -20.25 -9.32
C MET A 45 -20.40 -19.59 -10.40
N ALA A 46 -21.00 -19.13 -11.50
CA ALA A 46 -20.25 -18.45 -12.56
C ALA A 46 -19.59 -17.14 -12.07
N ALA A 47 -20.24 -16.40 -11.16
CA ALA A 47 -19.66 -15.19 -10.56
C ALA A 47 -18.47 -15.52 -9.64
N THR A 48 -18.56 -16.63 -8.90
CA THR A 48 -17.49 -17.12 -8.03
C THR A 48 -16.29 -17.58 -8.84
N ASP A 49 -16.51 -18.36 -9.90
CA ASP A 49 -15.46 -18.83 -10.81
C ASP A 49 -14.73 -17.65 -11.47
N GLU A 50 -15.47 -16.62 -11.91
CA GLU A 50 -14.88 -15.40 -12.48
C GLU A 50 -13.94 -14.69 -11.48
N ARG A 51 -14.35 -14.60 -10.21
CA ARG A 51 -13.50 -14.03 -9.15
C ARG A 51 -12.26 -14.89 -8.91
N MET A 52 -12.42 -16.21 -8.80
CA MET A 52 -11.31 -17.13 -8.58
C MET A 52 -10.28 -17.04 -9.71
N ASP A 53 -10.74 -16.99 -10.96
CA ASP A 53 -9.88 -16.82 -12.12
C ASP A 53 -9.16 -15.46 -12.11
N TYR A 54 -9.86 -14.38 -11.73
CA TYR A 54 -9.25 -13.06 -11.60
C TYR A 54 -8.20 -13.03 -10.49
N GLU A 55 -8.50 -13.60 -9.34
CA GLU A 55 -7.59 -13.71 -8.20
C GLU A 55 -6.33 -14.51 -8.57
N ALA A 56 -6.49 -15.66 -9.22
CA ALA A 56 -5.38 -16.47 -9.70
C ALA A 56 -4.48 -15.71 -10.69
N ARG A 57 -5.07 -14.95 -11.62
CA ARG A 57 -4.31 -14.11 -12.56
C ARG A 57 -3.55 -12.98 -11.87
N MET A 58 -4.11 -12.39 -10.81
CA MET A 58 -3.50 -11.24 -10.13
C MET A 58 -2.51 -11.62 -9.04
N ARG A 59 -2.55 -12.84 -8.52
CA ARG A 59 -1.73 -13.28 -7.38
C ARG A 59 -0.27 -12.89 -7.49
N SER A 60 0.43 -13.31 -8.55
CA SER A 60 1.87 -13.02 -8.70
C SER A 60 2.17 -11.53 -8.89
N ARG A 61 1.22 -10.73 -9.38
CA ARG A 61 1.40 -9.28 -9.49
C ARG A 61 1.28 -8.61 -8.13
N VAL A 62 0.28 -9.02 -7.35
CA VAL A 62 0.08 -8.53 -5.98
C VAL A 62 1.27 -8.91 -5.10
N GLU A 63 1.79 -10.14 -5.21
CA GLU A 63 2.99 -10.57 -4.51
C GLU A 63 4.21 -9.70 -4.87
N ALA A 64 4.41 -9.41 -6.17
CA ALA A 64 5.49 -8.54 -6.61
C ALA A 64 5.32 -7.08 -6.10
N ASP A 65 4.09 -6.56 -6.08
CA ASP A 65 3.80 -5.24 -5.52
C ASP A 65 4.11 -5.17 -4.03
N TYR A 66 3.73 -6.20 -3.26
CA TYR A 66 4.06 -6.27 -1.84
C TYR A 66 5.55 -6.42 -1.58
N ALA A 67 6.29 -7.17 -2.40
CA ALA A 67 7.75 -7.24 -2.27
C ALA A 67 8.42 -5.86 -2.41
N ILE A 68 7.94 -5.02 -3.35
CA ILE A 68 8.44 -3.65 -3.51
C ILE A 68 8.06 -2.77 -2.31
N ILE A 69 6.87 -2.96 -1.73
CA ILE A 69 6.45 -2.26 -0.51
C ILE A 69 7.31 -2.69 0.68
N ASP A 70 7.59 -3.98 0.83
CA ASP A 70 8.42 -4.53 1.91
C ASP A 70 9.85 -3.99 1.83
N GLU A 71 10.45 -3.93 0.63
CA GLU A 71 11.75 -3.29 0.42
C GLU A 71 11.74 -1.80 0.83
N ALA A 72 10.62 -1.09 0.61
CA ALA A 72 10.49 0.28 1.08
C ALA A 72 10.34 0.36 2.61
N CYS A 73 9.61 -0.56 3.23
CA CYS A 73 9.53 -0.67 4.68
C CYS A 73 10.91 -0.93 5.30
N ASP A 74 11.76 -1.74 4.68
CA ASP A 74 13.14 -1.97 5.12
C ASP A 74 13.98 -0.68 5.09
N VAL A 75 13.79 0.16 4.07
CA VAL A 75 14.44 1.49 4.02
C VAL A 75 13.92 2.41 5.13
N ILE A 76 12.62 2.35 5.42
CA ILE A 76 11.98 3.24 6.39
C ILE A 76 12.33 2.84 7.84
N TYR A 77 12.25 1.56 8.17
CA TYR A 77 12.30 1.05 9.55
C TYR A 77 13.46 0.08 9.83
N GLY A 78 14.29 -0.23 8.82
CA GLY A 78 15.34 -1.25 8.91
C GLY A 78 14.84 -2.65 8.51
N SER A 79 15.78 -3.58 8.31
CA SER A 79 15.50 -4.92 7.78
C SER A 79 14.68 -5.83 8.70
N ASP A 80 14.65 -5.54 9.99
CA ASP A 80 13.77 -6.20 10.97
C ASP A 80 12.46 -5.42 11.18
N GLN A 81 12.34 -4.26 10.54
CA GLN A 81 11.23 -3.31 10.63
C GLN A 81 10.87 -2.92 12.07
N THR A 82 11.84 -2.97 12.99
CA THR A 82 11.64 -2.59 14.41
C THR A 82 11.92 -1.11 14.67
N GLY A 83 12.43 -0.39 13.67
CA GLY A 83 12.94 0.97 13.82
C GLY A 83 14.38 1.04 14.35
N SER A 84 15.04 -0.11 14.51
CA SER A 84 16.46 -0.21 14.89
C SER A 84 17.42 0.21 13.76
N GLY A 85 16.90 0.34 12.53
CA GLY A 85 17.59 0.88 11.37
C GLY A 85 16.68 1.78 10.53
N GLY A 86 17.04 1.96 9.27
CA GLY A 86 16.27 2.74 8.32
C GLY A 86 16.32 4.25 8.58
N VAL A 87 15.40 4.96 7.93
CA VAL A 87 15.16 6.39 8.18
C VAL A 87 14.74 6.64 9.62
N CYS A 88 14.01 5.71 10.24
CA CYS A 88 13.55 5.80 11.62
C CYS A 88 14.71 5.98 12.59
N SER A 89 15.79 5.20 12.46
CA SER A 89 16.96 5.33 13.34
C SER A 89 17.79 6.58 13.05
N LEU A 90 17.83 7.04 11.79
CA LEU A 90 18.67 8.16 11.36
C LEU A 90 18.05 9.54 11.64
N LEU A 91 16.74 9.69 11.41
CA LEU A 91 16.04 10.97 11.46
C LEU A 91 14.90 10.99 12.49
N GLY A 92 14.50 9.81 13.00
CA GLY A 92 13.41 9.66 13.95
C GLY A 92 12.11 9.17 13.30
N SER A 93 11.22 8.63 14.14
CA SER A 93 9.97 7.98 13.71
C SER A 93 9.03 8.91 12.94
N ALA A 94 8.97 10.20 13.27
CA ALA A 94 8.08 11.14 12.57
C ALA A 94 8.42 11.28 11.07
N TYR A 95 9.71 11.22 10.70
CA TYR A 95 10.15 11.22 9.31
C TYR A 95 9.81 9.89 8.62
N ALA A 96 10.02 8.78 9.33
CA ALA A 96 9.70 7.44 8.86
C ALA A 96 8.20 7.27 8.58
N ASP A 97 7.34 7.74 9.49
CA ASP A 97 5.89 7.67 9.36
C ASP A 97 5.40 8.52 8.18
N CYS A 98 5.97 9.70 7.95
CA CYS A 98 5.67 10.49 6.77
C CYS A 98 6.00 9.75 5.47
N LEU A 99 7.15 9.04 5.40
CA LEU A 99 7.50 8.22 4.25
C LEU A 99 6.56 7.04 4.08
N TRP A 100 6.22 6.35 5.17
CA TRP A 100 5.33 5.19 5.12
C TRP A 100 3.94 5.60 4.62
N TRP A 101 3.34 6.65 5.19
CA TRP A 101 2.06 7.16 4.73
C TRP A 101 2.12 7.57 3.27
N ARG A 102 3.17 8.33 2.89
CA ARG A 102 3.28 8.87 1.55
C ARG A 102 3.46 7.79 0.47
N TYR A 103 4.31 6.80 0.73
CA TYR A 103 4.75 5.84 -0.26
C TYR A 103 4.14 4.44 -0.07
N CYS A 104 4.07 3.91 1.15
CA CYS A 104 3.56 2.55 1.38
C CYS A 104 2.03 2.52 1.50
N ALA A 105 1.41 3.55 2.08
CA ALA A 105 -0.04 3.71 2.08
C ALA A 105 -0.57 4.52 0.86
N ALA A 106 0.34 5.05 0.04
CA ALA A 106 0.04 5.91 -1.11
C ALA A 106 -0.82 7.15 -0.80
N ALA A 107 -0.82 7.61 0.45
CA ALA A 107 -1.68 8.65 0.96
C ALA A 107 -1.45 10.01 0.28
N THR A 108 -2.51 10.81 0.27
CA THR A 108 -2.47 12.24 -0.05
C THR A 108 -1.77 13.03 1.05
N TRP A 109 -1.33 14.25 0.78
CA TRP A 109 -0.66 15.06 1.81
C TRP A 109 -1.56 15.38 3.00
N ALA A 110 -2.87 15.55 2.79
CA ALA A 110 -3.84 15.74 3.86
C ALA A 110 -3.91 14.52 4.78
N GLU A 111 -3.99 13.32 4.20
CA GLU A 111 -4.00 12.05 4.96
C GLU A 111 -2.65 11.80 5.67
N VAL A 112 -1.52 12.15 5.05
CA VAL A 112 -0.20 12.07 5.70
C VAL A 112 -0.15 13.00 6.91
N ALA A 113 -0.61 14.25 6.76
CA ALA A 113 -0.64 15.24 7.82
C ALA A 113 -1.53 14.79 9.00
N GLU A 114 -2.72 14.29 8.69
CA GLU A 114 -3.65 13.71 9.68
C GLU A 114 -3.02 12.51 10.39
N GLY A 115 -2.46 11.56 9.64
CA GLY A 115 -1.86 10.34 10.18
C GLY A 115 -0.62 10.60 11.04
N CYS A 116 0.16 11.63 10.74
CA CYS A 116 1.34 12.03 11.53
C CYS A 116 1.03 13.05 12.63
N GLY A 117 -0.18 13.63 12.68
CA GLY A 117 -0.52 14.72 13.61
C GLY A 117 0.27 16.01 13.38
N MET A 118 0.67 16.28 12.13
CA MET A 118 1.54 17.40 11.74
C MET A 118 0.89 18.24 10.62
N SER A 119 1.47 19.39 10.28
CA SER A 119 1.00 20.16 9.12
C SER A 119 1.45 19.53 7.79
N GLU A 120 0.68 19.73 6.71
CA GLU A 120 1.08 19.28 5.36
C GLU A 120 2.46 19.80 4.94
N ARG A 121 2.75 21.07 5.25
CA ARG A 121 4.03 21.69 4.91
C ARG A 121 5.18 20.95 5.60
N TRP A 122 5.05 20.73 6.91
CA TRP A 122 6.06 20.01 7.66
C TRP A 122 6.25 18.59 7.13
N CYS A 123 5.17 17.88 6.80
CA CYS A 123 5.25 16.53 6.24
C CYS A 123 5.99 16.49 4.89
N ARG A 124 5.76 17.48 4.02
CA ARG A 124 6.48 17.60 2.73
C ARG A 124 7.97 17.84 2.94
N ASP A 125 8.32 18.75 3.85
CA ASP A 125 9.70 19.05 4.20
C ASP A 125 10.38 17.81 4.81
N ALA A 126 9.69 17.09 5.70
CA ALA A 126 10.17 15.84 6.31
C ALA A 126 10.42 14.74 5.26
N VAL A 127 9.49 14.53 4.34
CA VAL A 127 9.68 13.57 3.23
C VAL A 127 10.86 13.96 2.35
N SER A 128 11.03 15.26 2.03
CA SER A 128 12.17 15.73 1.24
C SER A 128 13.48 15.42 1.94
N VAL A 129 13.63 15.82 3.21
CA VAL A 129 14.83 15.58 4.02
C VAL A 129 15.15 14.09 4.12
N ALA A 130 14.12 13.25 4.31
CA ALA A 130 14.31 11.82 4.41
C ALA A 130 14.76 11.18 3.08
N CYS A 131 14.19 11.60 1.95
CA CYS A 131 14.66 11.16 0.63
C CYS A 131 16.10 11.60 0.37
N ASP A 132 16.45 12.85 0.69
CA ASP A 132 17.82 13.37 0.54
C ASP A 132 18.82 12.56 1.39
N ALA A 133 18.43 12.16 2.61
CA ALA A 133 19.24 11.30 3.46
C ALA A 133 19.43 9.90 2.84
N VAL A 134 18.38 9.30 2.27
CA VAL A 134 18.47 8.01 1.57
C VAL A 134 19.40 8.09 0.37
N ASP A 135 19.29 9.14 -0.45
CA ASP A 135 20.12 9.35 -1.62
C ASP A 135 21.59 9.62 -1.24
N THR A 136 21.81 10.34 -0.13
CA THR A 136 23.15 10.67 0.37
C THR A 136 23.88 9.45 0.95
N TYR A 137 23.21 8.65 1.77
CA TYR A 137 23.84 7.52 2.46
C TYR A 137 23.82 6.23 1.65
N GLY A 138 22.86 6.11 0.73
CA GLY A 138 22.58 4.91 -0.02
C GLY A 138 21.76 3.89 0.77
N VAL A 139 20.88 3.18 0.05
CA VAL A 139 19.89 2.24 0.61
C VAL A 139 20.50 1.25 1.60
N GLY A 140 21.58 0.55 1.24
CA GLY A 140 22.16 -0.49 2.10
C GLY A 140 22.70 0.01 3.44
N ARG A 141 23.17 1.27 3.51
CA ARG A 141 23.59 1.90 4.77
C ARG A 141 22.39 2.35 5.59
N VAL A 142 21.40 2.96 4.93
CA VAL A 142 20.17 3.39 5.60
C VAL A 142 19.46 2.23 6.25
N VAL A 143 19.24 1.12 5.55
CA VAL A 143 18.58 -0.08 6.11
C VAL A 143 19.28 -0.55 7.40
N ARG A 144 20.60 -0.40 7.49
CA ARG A 144 21.41 -0.76 8.66
C ARG A 144 21.52 0.33 9.73
N GLY A 145 20.94 1.51 9.49
CA GLY A 145 20.99 2.65 10.40
C GLY A 145 22.34 3.38 10.45
N LEU A 146 23.19 3.23 9.42
CA LEU A 146 24.55 3.78 9.42
C LEU A 146 24.62 5.16 8.73
N GLY A 147 24.84 6.22 9.52
CA GLY A 147 25.07 7.59 9.04
C GLY A 147 26.54 7.91 8.72
N LEU A 148 26.81 9.15 8.27
CA LEU A 148 28.18 9.60 7.89
C LEU A 148 29.20 9.63 9.04
N ALA A 149 28.76 9.63 10.30
CA ALA A 149 29.64 9.74 11.47
C ALA A 149 30.14 8.38 12.03
N GLU A 150 29.67 7.25 11.48
CA GLU A 150 30.03 5.90 11.93
C GLU A 150 30.73 5.10 10.82
N GLY A 151 31.91 5.60 10.43
CA GLY A 151 32.86 4.92 9.53
C GLY A 151 34.12 4.50 10.24
#